data_AF-A0A971T0V7-F1
#
_entry.id   AF-A0A971T0V7-F1
#
_cell.length_a   1.000
_cell.length_b   1.000
_cell.length_c   1.000
_cell.angle_alpha   90.00
_cell.angle_beta   90.00
_cell.angle_gamma   90.00
#
_symmetry.space_group_name_H-M   'P 1'
#
loop_
_entity.id
_entity.type
_entity.pdbx_description
1 polymer ?
#
loop_
_entity_poly.entity_id
_entity_poly.type
_entity_poly.pdbx_seq_one_letter_code
_entity_poly.pdbx_strand_id
1 'polypeptide(L)'
;MRTVAVINQKGGCGKTTVSINLASALAAKGHRTLLVDMDPQSHCAVGLAVPEEQIEHSIYDVLIGTGRGEPMRINEILWQICERFELAPSSIDLAAFEQQMAGITDRENCLRKVLDGIRDEYDYVVIDCPPSVSLLTFNALRAATDVVVPVEMGYFSLHGLSKQLETLNVLCRQCDQHINVMVLGSMYDIRTKMGREILAELKKNFSNRMFKTVVNFNTKLKEAASLGQPISEYDPSSKGFKDFLSLADELMGTDTKMHRAELVNSLQAKLGVISASAEELLATLKPEPKQQIEVSSDGPTFEEKLADFYGVHQINGKVLFSTLYPRAETVKIAGDFNGWNPELTEMEKVSEKGKWQLQLPLEKGTYRYRLVVDGQWQQDPYNELTEINPFGDMNSVMYVD
;
A
#
# COMPACT_ATOMS: atom_id res chain seq x y z
N MET A 1 -25.71 -7.30 5.61
CA MET A 1 -24.30 -6.88 5.61
C MET A 1 -23.51 -7.46 4.44
N ARG A 2 -22.80 -6.63 3.69
CA ARG A 2 -21.79 -7.02 2.68
C ARG A 2 -20.39 -6.72 3.24
N THR A 3 -19.45 -7.66 3.14
CA THR A 3 -18.14 -7.56 3.78
C THR A 3 -17.04 -7.55 2.73
N VAL A 4 -16.22 -6.51 2.73
CA VAL A 4 -15.23 -6.22 1.68
C VAL A 4 -13.84 -6.23 2.30
N ALA A 5 -13.04 -7.23 2.00
CA ALA A 5 -11.64 -7.26 2.43
C ALA A 5 -10.73 -6.59 1.39
N VAL A 6 -9.91 -5.65 1.83
CA VAL A 6 -8.92 -4.96 0.99
C VAL A 6 -7.56 -5.63 1.21
N ILE A 7 -7.12 -6.43 0.24
CA ILE A 7 -5.96 -7.32 0.38
C ILE A 7 -4.92 -7.05 -0.70
N ASN A 8 -3.67 -6.89 -0.28
CA ASN A 8 -2.50 -6.92 -1.15
C ASN A 8 -1.22 -7.13 -0.32
N GLN A 9 -0.38 -8.07 -0.74
CA GLN A 9 0.89 -8.40 -0.10
C GLN A 9 1.99 -7.35 -0.31
N LYS A 10 1.83 -6.43 -1.26
CA LYS A 10 2.77 -5.30 -1.44
C LYS A 10 2.47 -4.22 -0.39
N GLY A 11 3.50 -3.77 0.32
CA GLY A 11 3.46 -2.51 1.06
C GLY A 11 3.22 -1.32 0.12
N GLY A 12 2.59 -0.24 0.59
CA GLY A 12 2.47 1.01 -0.17
C GLY A 12 1.50 1.02 -1.38
N CYS A 13 0.78 -0.06 -1.67
CA CYS A 13 -0.22 -0.12 -2.76
C CYS A 13 -1.52 0.65 -2.48
N GLY A 14 -1.64 1.27 -1.31
CA GLY A 14 -2.77 2.10 -0.91
C GLY A 14 -3.93 1.35 -0.26
N LYS A 15 -3.72 0.18 0.37
CA LYS A 15 -4.77 -0.58 1.08
C LYS A 15 -5.54 0.29 2.07
N THR A 16 -4.87 0.81 3.10
CA THR A 16 -5.47 1.66 4.13
C THR A 16 -6.16 2.88 3.54
N THR A 17 -5.54 3.53 2.55
CA THR A 17 -6.18 4.66 1.83
C THR A 17 -7.46 4.23 1.14
N VAL A 18 -7.47 3.07 0.48
CA VAL A 18 -8.67 2.52 -0.16
C VAL A 18 -9.70 2.14 0.89
N SER A 19 -9.30 1.47 1.97
CA SER A 19 -10.18 1.01 3.06
C SER A 19 -10.92 2.17 3.72
N ILE A 20 -10.18 3.20 4.18
CA ILE A 20 -10.74 4.41 4.80
C ILE A 20 -11.74 5.10 3.85
N ASN A 21 -11.30 5.39 2.63
CA ASN A 21 -12.07 6.26 1.75
C ASN A 21 -13.20 5.53 1.02
N LEU A 22 -13.10 4.21 0.83
CA LEU A 22 -14.23 3.39 0.39
C LEU A 22 -15.30 3.33 1.49
N ALA A 23 -14.91 3.11 2.75
CA ALA A 23 -15.84 3.08 3.87
C ALA A 23 -16.56 4.44 4.05
N SER A 24 -15.80 5.53 4.00
CA SER A 24 -16.33 6.90 4.03
C SER A 24 -17.26 7.20 2.84
N ALA A 25 -16.95 6.73 1.63
CA ALA A 25 -17.82 6.91 0.46
C ALA A 25 -19.13 6.11 0.57
N LEU A 26 -19.10 4.89 1.11
CA LEU A 26 -20.30 4.10 1.40
C LEU A 26 -21.19 4.79 2.44
N ALA A 27 -20.58 5.34 3.50
CA ALA A 27 -21.30 6.11 4.52
C ALA A 27 -21.94 7.38 3.95
N ALA A 28 -21.21 8.13 3.10
CA ALA A 28 -21.73 9.30 2.41
C ALA A 28 -22.89 8.97 1.44
N LYS A 29 -23.01 7.72 1.01
CA LYS A 29 -24.14 7.20 0.22
C LYS A 29 -25.33 6.76 1.08
N GLY A 30 -25.24 6.93 2.41
CA GLY A 30 -26.32 6.68 3.37
C GLY A 30 -26.25 5.32 4.07
N HIS A 31 -25.18 4.55 3.87
CA HIS A 31 -25.05 3.20 4.42
C HIS A 31 -24.36 3.17 5.78
N ARG A 32 -24.87 2.38 6.72
CA ARG A 32 -24.19 2.09 7.99
C ARG A 32 -22.94 1.27 7.70
N THR A 33 -21.78 1.86 7.93
CA THR A 33 -20.50 1.32 7.49
C THR A 33 -19.52 1.19 8.65
N LEU A 34 -18.94 0.01 8.78
CA LEU A 34 -17.86 -0.27 9.74
C LEU A 34 -16.55 -0.51 8.98
N LEU A 35 -15.48 0.14 9.39
CA LEU A 35 -14.11 -0.21 9.02
C LEU A 35 -13.48 -1.03 10.14
N VAL A 36 -12.99 -2.22 9.82
CA VAL A 36 -12.22 -3.06 10.75
C VAL A 36 -10.77 -3.01 10.31
N ASP A 37 -9.91 -2.44 11.16
CA ASP A 37 -8.46 -2.49 10.93
C ASP A 37 -7.93 -3.85 11.39
N MET A 38 -7.33 -4.63 10.48
CA MET A 38 -6.70 -5.92 10.80
C MET A 38 -5.18 -5.86 10.63
N ASP A 39 -4.59 -4.68 10.43
CA ASP A 39 -3.14 -4.49 10.34
C ASP A 39 -2.59 -4.10 11.72
N PRO A 40 -1.63 -4.86 12.31
CA PRO A 40 -0.99 -4.49 13.57
C PRO A 40 -0.31 -3.11 13.58
N GLN A 41 -0.08 -2.50 12.42
CA GLN A 41 0.46 -1.14 12.32
C GLN A 41 -0.57 -0.03 12.60
N SER A 42 -1.86 -0.36 12.72
CA SER A 42 -2.95 0.57 13.07
C SER A 42 -3.01 1.86 12.23
N HIS A 43 -2.65 1.76 10.94
CA HIS A 43 -2.65 2.93 10.06
C HIS A 43 -4.06 3.53 9.86
N CYS A 44 -5.15 2.77 10.09
CA CYS A 44 -6.49 3.36 10.06
C CYS A 44 -6.70 4.35 11.20
N ALA A 45 -6.25 4.03 12.42
CA ALA A 45 -6.40 4.91 13.58
C ALA A 45 -5.65 6.23 13.34
N VAL A 46 -4.39 6.16 12.90
CA VAL A 46 -3.59 7.33 12.53
C VAL A 46 -4.26 8.14 11.43
N GLY A 47 -4.69 7.50 10.34
CA GLY A 47 -5.31 8.15 9.20
C GLY A 47 -6.68 8.78 9.49
N LEU A 48 -7.26 8.49 10.66
CA LEU A 48 -8.56 8.97 11.11
C LEU A 48 -8.50 9.74 12.45
N ALA A 49 -7.30 10.13 12.90
CA ALA A 49 -7.07 10.83 14.16
C ALA A 49 -7.67 10.16 15.40
N VAL A 50 -7.75 8.82 15.41
CA VAL A 50 -8.08 8.07 16.62
C VAL A 50 -6.82 7.99 17.50
N PRO A 51 -6.86 8.52 18.74
CA PRO A 51 -5.68 8.59 19.59
C PRO A 51 -5.31 7.20 20.11
N GLU A 52 -4.20 6.64 19.63
CA GLU A 52 -3.74 5.29 19.97
C GLU A 52 -3.62 5.05 21.48
N GLU A 53 -3.17 6.06 22.24
CA GLU A 53 -3.05 5.95 23.70
C GLU A 53 -4.38 5.84 24.45
N GLN A 54 -5.51 6.10 23.79
CA GLN A 54 -6.86 5.92 24.35
C GLN A 54 -7.52 4.61 23.90
N ILE A 55 -6.85 3.82 23.05
CA ILE A 55 -7.35 2.51 22.62
C ILE A 55 -7.03 1.50 23.74
N GLU A 56 -7.91 1.40 24.73
CA GLU A 56 -7.79 0.43 25.83
C GLU A 56 -8.01 -1.01 25.35
N HIS A 57 -8.93 -1.18 24.40
CA HIS A 57 -9.27 -2.45 23.76
C HIS A 57 -9.36 -2.25 22.25
N SER A 58 -8.94 -3.26 21.50
CA SER A 58 -8.91 -3.25 20.04
C SER A 58 -9.53 -4.52 19.47
N ILE A 59 -9.53 -4.62 18.13
CA ILE A 59 -9.99 -5.84 17.44
C ILE A 59 -9.21 -7.08 17.89
N TYR A 60 -7.97 -6.93 18.38
CA TYR A 60 -7.20 -8.03 18.94
C TYR A 60 -7.93 -8.70 20.11
N ASP A 61 -8.40 -7.92 21.09
CA ASP A 61 -9.09 -8.42 22.28
C ASP A 61 -10.38 -9.15 21.91
N VAL A 62 -11.13 -8.58 20.96
CA VAL A 62 -12.37 -9.16 20.43
C VAL A 62 -12.10 -10.52 19.76
N LEU A 63 -11.05 -10.62 18.93
CA LEU A 63 -10.69 -11.86 18.24
C LEU A 63 -10.17 -12.93 19.20
N ILE A 64 -9.31 -12.55 20.16
CA ILE A 64 -8.78 -13.46 21.18
C ILE A 64 -9.91 -14.00 22.05
N GLY A 65 -10.79 -13.13 22.54
CA GLY A 65 -11.94 -13.51 23.35
C GLY A 65 -12.85 -14.48 22.58
N THR A 66 -13.16 -14.16 21.32
CA THR A 66 -13.94 -15.05 20.45
C THR A 66 -13.27 -16.42 20.26
N GLY A 67 -11.96 -16.44 20.07
CA GLY A 67 -11.16 -17.65 19.93
C GLY A 67 -11.16 -18.55 21.16
N ARG A 68 -11.11 -17.95 22.34
CA ARG A 68 -11.02 -18.64 23.63
C ARG A 68 -12.36 -19.00 24.24
N GLY A 69 -13.47 -18.57 23.63
CA GLY A 69 -14.82 -18.81 24.15
C GLY A 69 -15.26 -17.79 25.20
N GLU A 70 -14.59 -16.65 25.27
CA GLU A 70 -14.86 -15.53 26.18
C GLU A 70 -15.10 -14.26 25.34
N PRO A 71 -16.19 -14.19 24.55
CA PRO A 71 -16.36 -13.14 23.54
C PRO A 71 -16.60 -11.76 24.18
N MET A 72 -15.77 -10.79 23.79
CA MET A 72 -16.01 -9.34 23.97
C MET A 72 -16.87 -8.82 22.81
N ARG A 73 -17.80 -7.88 23.07
CA ARG A 73 -18.60 -7.31 21.98
C ARG A 73 -17.78 -6.30 21.21
N ILE A 74 -17.83 -6.36 19.89
CA ILE A 74 -17.12 -5.39 19.04
C ILE A 74 -17.60 -3.95 19.27
N ASN A 75 -18.86 -3.74 19.66
CA ASN A 75 -19.40 -2.40 19.99
C ASN A 75 -18.65 -1.71 21.15
N GLU A 76 -17.90 -2.46 21.97
CA GLU A 76 -17.12 -1.91 23.10
C GLU A 76 -15.82 -1.23 22.64
N ILE A 77 -15.38 -1.46 21.40
CA ILE A 77 -14.11 -0.94 20.86
C ILE A 77 -14.32 0.09 19.74
N LEU A 78 -15.56 0.44 19.40
CA LEU A 78 -15.85 1.26 18.22
C LEU A 78 -15.60 2.73 18.46
N TRP A 79 -14.99 3.37 17.45
CA TRP A 79 -14.78 4.80 17.38
C TRP A 79 -15.65 5.40 16.29
N GLN A 80 -16.47 6.40 16.63
CA GLN A 80 -17.25 7.15 15.65
C GLN A 80 -16.34 8.10 14.87
N ILE A 81 -16.31 7.94 13.54
CA ILE A 81 -15.49 8.78 12.65
C ILE A 81 -16.32 9.93 12.06
N CYS A 82 -17.45 9.59 11.43
CA CYS A 82 -18.45 10.55 10.98
C CYS A 82 -19.82 9.85 10.88
N GLU A 83 -20.87 10.55 10.42
CA GLU A 83 -22.23 9.98 10.38
C GLU A 83 -22.23 8.64 9.61
N ARG A 84 -22.74 7.57 10.26
CA ARG A 84 -22.82 6.20 9.69
C ARG A 84 -21.48 5.55 9.38
N PHE A 85 -20.37 6.10 9.89
CA PHE A 85 -19.04 5.54 9.72
C PHE A 85 -18.32 5.37 11.06
N GLU A 86 -18.02 4.13 11.41
CA GLU A 86 -17.30 3.74 12.62
C GLU A 86 -16.04 2.94 12.28
N LEU A 87 -15.05 2.98 13.18
CA LEU A 87 -13.81 2.23 13.12
C LEU A 87 -13.74 1.25 14.30
N ALA A 88 -13.48 -0.03 14.01
CA ALA A 88 -12.92 -0.97 14.97
C ALA A 88 -11.39 -0.97 14.80
N PRO A 89 -10.64 -0.32 15.69
CA PRO A 89 -9.21 -0.11 15.52
C PRO A 89 -8.42 -1.39 15.85
N SER A 90 -7.18 -1.44 15.39
CA SER A 90 -6.18 -2.44 15.78
C SER A 90 -5.15 -1.85 16.74
N SER A 91 -4.35 -2.74 17.33
CA SER A 91 -3.15 -2.38 18.10
C SER A 91 -1.97 -3.26 17.68
N ILE A 92 -0.78 -2.91 18.15
CA ILE A 92 0.44 -3.69 17.95
C ILE A 92 0.31 -5.14 18.46
N ASP A 93 -0.54 -5.37 19.46
CA ASP A 93 -0.79 -6.71 20.04
C ASP A 93 -1.37 -7.68 19.03
N LEU A 94 -2.04 -7.17 17.98
CA LEU A 94 -2.56 -7.99 16.89
C LEU A 94 -1.46 -8.80 16.19
N ALA A 95 -0.19 -8.37 16.27
CA ALA A 95 0.95 -9.14 15.77
C ALA A 95 1.15 -10.48 16.52
N ALA A 96 0.73 -10.56 17.79
CA ALA A 96 0.78 -11.78 18.59
C ALA A 96 -0.41 -12.72 18.36
N PHE A 97 -1.42 -12.31 17.58
CA PHE A 97 -2.67 -13.06 17.40
C PHE A 97 -2.44 -14.52 17.01
N GLU A 98 -1.57 -14.78 16.02
CA GLU A 98 -1.32 -16.15 15.54
C GLU A 98 -0.71 -17.06 16.63
N GLN A 99 0.22 -16.53 17.42
CA GLN A 99 0.84 -17.24 18.53
C GLN A 99 -0.18 -17.51 19.65
N GLN A 100 -0.99 -16.51 20.00
CA GLN A 100 -2.00 -16.62 21.07
C GLN A 100 -3.16 -17.57 20.73
N MET A 101 -3.39 -17.78 19.44
CA MET A 101 -4.40 -18.69 18.90
C MET A 101 -3.83 -20.08 18.56
N ALA A 102 -2.59 -20.38 18.93
CA ALA A 102 -2.00 -21.70 18.70
C ALA A 102 -2.77 -22.79 19.45
N GLY A 103 -3.10 -23.88 18.75
CA GLY A 103 -3.88 -25.00 19.32
C GLY A 103 -5.37 -24.74 19.48
N ILE A 104 -5.85 -23.51 19.26
CA ILE A 104 -7.29 -23.20 19.25
C ILE A 104 -7.91 -23.70 17.95
N THR A 105 -8.99 -24.45 18.06
CA THR A 105 -9.76 -24.94 16.92
C THR A 105 -10.57 -23.80 16.29
N ASP A 106 -10.70 -23.78 14.97
CA ASP A 106 -11.53 -22.82 14.24
C ASP A 106 -11.08 -21.36 14.38
N ARG A 107 -9.80 -21.15 14.65
CA ARG A 107 -9.14 -19.85 14.87
C ARG A 107 -9.17 -18.93 13.65
N GLU A 108 -9.35 -19.48 12.47
CA GLU A 108 -9.51 -18.78 11.20
C GLU A 108 -10.92 -18.18 10.99
N ASN A 109 -11.89 -18.51 11.83
CA ASN A 109 -13.27 -18.01 11.72
C ASN A 109 -13.64 -16.99 12.81
N CYS A 110 -12.67 -16.50 13.61
CA CYS A 110 -12.94 -15.57 14.71
C CYS A 110 -13.60 -14.29 14.22
N LEU A 111 -13.03 -13.61 13.21
CA LEU A 111 -13.62 -12.38 12.69
C LEU A 111 -15.01 -12.63 12.09
N ARG A 112 -15.21 -13.76 11.40
CA ARG A 112 -16.52 -14.12 10.86
C ARG A 112 -17.57 -14.25 11.96
N LYS A 113 -17.24 -14.92 13.07
CA LYS A 113 -18.14 -15.07 14.23
C LYS A 113 -18.50 -13.72 14.86
N VAL A 114 -17.52 -12.82 14.97
CA VAL A 114 -17.72 -11.46 15.47
C VAL A 114 -18.68 -10.69 14.56
N LEU A 115 -18.40 -10.67 13.26
CA LEU A 115 -19.22 -9.96 12.28
C LEU A 115 -20.62 -10.58 12.14
N ASP A 116 -20.76 -11.90 12.31
CA ASP A 116 -22.06 -12.57 12.33
C ASP A 116 -22.98 -12.03 13.44
N GLY A 117 -22.41 -11.56 14.55
CA GLY A 117 -23.13 -10.95 15.67
C GLY A 117 -23.70 -9.55 15.40
N ILE A 118 -23.17 -8.82 14.41
CA ILE A 118 -23.55 -7.42 14.09
C ILE A 118 -24.16 -7.27 12.69
N ARG A 119 -24.60 -8.38 12.08
CA ARG A 119 -25.11 -8.42 10.69
C ARG A 119 -26.26 -7.46 10.40
N ASP A 120 -27.07 -7.13 11.40
CA ASP A 120 -28.24 -6.27 11.27
C ASP A 120 -27.93 -4.79 11.59
N GLU A 121 -26.76 -4.52 12.18
CA GLU A 121 -26.31 -3.19 12.58
C GLU A 121 -25.63 -2.44 11.42
N TYR A 122 -24.95 -3.17 10.52
CA TYR A 122 -24.21 -2.60 9.40
C TYR A 122 -24.68 -3.10 8.04
N ASP A 123 -24.73 -2.18 7.09
CA ASP A 123 -25.00 -2.50 5.70
C ASP A 123 -23.70 -2.98 5.02
N TYR A 124 -22.57 -2.33 5.33
CA TYR A 124 -21.24 -2.63 4.82
C TYR A 124 -20.19 -2.75 5.92
N VAL A 125 -19.28 -3.71 5.75
CA VAL A 125 -18.04 -3.80 6.51
C VAL A 125 -16.88 -3.76 5.53
N VAL A 126 -15.90 -2.89 5.78
CA VAL A 126 -14.63 -2.87 5.05
C VAL A 126 -13.54 -3.36 5.99
N ILE A 127 -12.69 -4.29 5.55
CA ILE A 127 -11.60 -4.86 6.34
C ILE A 127 -10.27 -4.42 5.73
N ASP A 128 -9.47 -3.63 6.47
CA ASP A 128 -8.11 -3.27 6.06
C ASP A 128 -7.15 -4.39 6.48
N CYS A 129 -6.55 -5.06 5.51
CA CYS A 129 -5.71 -6.24 5.79
C CYS A 129 -4.21 -5.89 5.80
N PRO A 130 -3.41 -6.62 6.61
CA PRO A 130 -1.96 -6.42 6.63
C PRO A 130 -1.32 -6.82 5.29
N PRO A 131 -0.08 -6.36 5.00
CA PRO A 131 0.67 -6.77 3.81
C PRO A 131 1.18 -8.23 3.87
N SER A 132 0.86 -9.00 4.90
CA SER A 132 1.34 -10.37 5.10
C SER A 132 0.25 -11.41 4.86
N VAL A 133 0.66 -12.60 4.43
CA VAL A 133 -0.20 -13.79 4.41
C VAL A 133 -0.07 -14.48 5.76
N SER A 134 -1.03 -14.26 6.64
CA SER A 134 -1.05 -14.75 8.02
C SER A 134 -2.45 -15.18 8.45
N LEU A 135 -2.60 -15.67 9.68
CA LEU A 135 -3.91 -16.00 10.25
C LEU A 135 -4.91 -14.83 10.21
N LEU A 136 -4.44 -13.58 10.23
CA LEU A 136 -5.27 -12.38 10.10
C LEU A 136 -5.92 -12.30 8.71
N THR A 137 -5.13 -12.57 7.66
CA THR A 137 -5.63 -12.61 6.28
C THR A 137 -6.64 -13.73 6.08
N PHE A 138 -6.45 -14.90 6.70
CA PHE A 138 -7.46 -15.98 6.67
C PHE A 138 -8.77 -15.56 7.36
N ASN A 139 -8.69 -14.89 8.51
CA ASN A 139 -9.87 -14.36 9.20
C ASN A 139 -10.62 -13.34 8.34
N ALA A 140 -9.91 -12.42 7.68
CA ALA A 140 -10.51 -11.47 6.75
C ALA A 140 -11.20 -12.17 5.58
N LEU A 141 -10.52 -13.13 4.94
CA LEU A 141 -11.06 -13.89 3.80
C LEU A 141 -12.30 -14.70 4.19
N ARG A 142 -12.29 -15.40 5.32
CA ARG A 142 -13.42 -16.20 5.83
C ARG A 142 -14.64 -15.35 6.20
N ALA A 143 -14.43 -14.08 6.50
CA ALA A 143 -15.48 -13.13 6.84
C ALA A 143 -16.00 -12.34 5.62
N ALA A 144 -15.23 -12.28 4.53
CA ALA A 144 -15.50 -11.45 3.37
C ALA A 144 -16.49 -12.08 2.39
N THR A 145 -17.35 -11.24 1.80
CA THR A 145 -18.14 -11.58 0.61
C THR A 145 -17.42 -11.18 -0.67
N ASP A 146 -16.64 -10.10 -0.60
CA ASP A 146 -15.90 -9.52 -1.70
C ASP A 146 -14.47 -9.21 -1.27
N VAL A 147 -13.53 -9.34 -2.20
CA VAL A 147 -12.14 -8.93 -2.02
C VAL A 147 -11.80 -7.89 -3.07
N VAL A 148 -11.24 -6.78 -2.61
CA VAL A 148 -10.67 -5.74 -3.46
C VAL A 148 -9.15 -5.85 -3.39
N VAL A 149 -8.51 -6.02 -4.55
CA VAL A 149 -7.05 -6.04 -4.67
C VAL A 149 -6.60 -4.72 -5.29
N PRO A 150 -6.17 -3.72 -4.49
CA PRO A 150 -5.64 -2.48 -5.03
C PRO A 150 -4.27 -2.71 -5.66
N VAL A 151 -4.11 -2.34 -6.93
CA VAL A 151 -2.86 -2.45 -7.67
C VAL A 151 -2.42 -1.05 -8.05
N GLU A 152 -1.23 -0.66 -7.60
CA GLU A 152 -0.62 0.62 -7.97
C GLU A 152 -0.25 0.60 -9.47
N MET A 153 -0.53 1.65 -10.24
CA MET A 153 -0.17 1.71 -11.67
C MET A 153 1.29 2.12 -11.93
N GLY A 154 2.23 1.44 -11.27
CA GLY A 154 3.68 1.71 -11.33
C GLY A 154 4.48 0.51 -11.87
N TYR A 155 5.74 0.76 -12.27
CA TYR A 155 6.64 -0.23 -12.91
C TYR A 155 6.71 -1.56 -12.14
N PHE A 156 6.96 -1.50 -10.84
CA PHE A 156 7.11 -2.69 -9.99
C PHE A 156 5.81 -3.43 -9.70
N SER A 157 4.66 -2.83 -9.98
CA SER A 157 3.37 -3.41 -9.64
C SER A 157 2.97 -4.56 -10.55
N LEU A 158 3.46 -4.57 -11.79
CA LEU A 158 3.25 -5.71 -12.70
C LEU A 158 4.11 -6.92 -12.32
N HIS A 159 5.35 -6.71 -11.85
CA HIS A 159 6.30 -7.78 -11.57
C HIS A 159 5.86 -8.72 -10.43
N GLY A 160 4.98 -8.25 -9.53
CA GLY A 160 4.46 -9.02 -8.39
C GLY A 160 2.99 -9.45 -8.50
N LEU A 161 2.22 -8.91 -9.46
CA LEU A 161 0.77 -9.07 -9.48
C LEU A 161 0.32 -10.52 -9.70
N SER A 162 0.95 -11.24 -10.62
CA SER A 162 0.59 -12.64 -10.91
C SER A 162 0.78 -13.52 -9.68
N LYS A 163 1.94 -13.42 -9.00
CA LYS A 163 2.23 -14.19 -7.78
C LYS A 163 1.29 -13.84 -6.63
N GLN A 164 0.89 -12.57 -6.51
CA GLN A 164 -0.09 -12.12 -5.52
C GLN A 164 -1.45 -12.75 -5.75
N LEU A 165 -1.94 -12.74 -6.99
CA LEU A 165 -3.23 -13.33 -7.34
C LEU A 165 -3.22 -14.85 -7.25
N GLU A 166 -2.10 -15.50 -7.58
CA GLU A 166 -1.92 -16.93 -7.37
C GLU A 166 -2.05 -17.28 -5.88
N THR A 167 -1.32 -16.55 -5.03
CA THR A 167 -1.41 -16.73 -3.58
C THR A 167 -2.83 -16.50 -3.08
N LEU A 168 -3.49 -15.42 -3.51
CA LEU A 168 -4.88 -15.14 -3.12
C LEU A 168 -5.84 -16.26 -3.56
N ASN A 169 -5.67 -16.82 -4.77
CA ASN A 169 -6.46 -17.94 -5.24
C ASN A 169 -6.25 -19.21 -4.38
N VAL A 170 -5.00 -19.50 -3.99
CA VAL A 170 -4.70 -20.60 -3.05
C VAL A 170 -5.41 -20.38 -1.70
N LEU A 171 -5.32 -19.17 -1.14
CA LEU A 171 -5.96 -18.83 0.13
C LEU A 171 -7.49 -18.94 0.04
N CYS A 172 -8.11 -18.42 -1.02
CA CYS A 172 -9.55 -18.52 -1.24
C CYS A 172 -10.01 -19.99 -1.33
N ARG A 173 -9.25 -20.85 -2.02
CA ARG A 173 -9.54 -22.30 -2.10
C ARG A 173 -9.47 -22.97 -0.72
N GLN A 174 -8.48 -22.62 0.09
CA GLN A 174 -8.35 -23.13 1.47
C GLN A 174 -9.46 -22.62 2.40
N CYS A 175 -10.07 -21.48 2.06
CA CYS A 175 -11.16 -20.92 2.85
C CYS A 175 -12.53 -21.58 2.59
N ASP A 176 -12.64 -22.43 1.57
CA ASP A 176 -13.90 -23.04 1.11
C ASP A 176 -15.05 -22.01 0.97
N GLN A 177 -14.70 -20.81 0.51
CA GLN A 177 -15.65 -19.71 0.34
C GLN A 177 -15.68 -19.20 -1.11
N HIS A 178 -16.90 -18.95 -1.58
CA HIS A 178 -17.15 -18.28 -2.86
C HIS A 178 -17.01 -16.76 -2.69
N ILE A 179 -15.78 -16.28 -2.74
CA ILE A 179 -15.42 -14.86 -2.61
C ILE A 179 -15.40 -14.20 -3.99
N ASN A 180 -16.00 -13.01 -4.13
CA ASN A 180 -15.88 -12.23 -5.35
C ASN A 180 -14.59 -11.39 -5.33
N VAL A 181 -13.58 -11.75 -6.13
CA VAL A 181 -12.31 -11.01 -6.20
C VAL A 181 -12.33 -10.01 -7.35
N MET A 182 -12.08 -8.74 -7.03
CA MET A 182 -12.04 -7.62 -7.96
C MET A 182 -10.72 -6.85 -7.83
N VAL A 183 -10.10 -6.53 -8.97
CA VAL A 183 -8.88 -5.71 -9.05
C VAL A 183 -9.26 -4.24 -9.16
N LEU A 184 -8.61 -3.39 -8.35
CA LEU A 184 -8.77 -1.93 -8.40
C LEU A 184 -7.47 -1.29 -8.88
N GLY A 185 -7.54 -0.46 -9.92
CA GLY A 185 -6.40 0.38 -10.27
C GLY A 185 -6.26 1.54 -9.29
N SER A 186 -5.18 1.57 -8.51
CA SER A 186 -4.91 2.61 -7.50
C SER A 186 -3.72 3.50 -7.89
N MET A 187 -3.69 4.71 -7.30
CA MET A 187 -2.64 5.72 -7.50
C MET A 187 -2.34 6.01 -8.98
N TYR A 188 -3.38 5.99 -9.83
CA TYR A 188 -3.21 6.13 -11.27
C TYR A 188 -2.85 7.57 -11.66
N ASP A 189 -1.66 7.76 -12.25
CA ASP A 189 -1.29 9.01 -12.92
C ASP A 189 -1.47 8.88 -14.43
N ILE A 190 -2.58 9.42 -14.93
CA ILE A 190 -2.96 9.45 -16.35
C ILE A 190 -1.91 10.08 -17.27
N ARG A 191 -1.05 10.94 -16.73
CA ARG A 191 0.00 11.63 -17.51
C ARG A 191 1.13 10.69 -17.89
N THR A 192 1.30 9.62 -17.13
CA THR A 192 2.37 8.65 -17.38
C THR A 192 1.98 7.73 -18.54
N LYS A 193 2.92 7.50 -19.47
CA LYS A 193 2.75 6.50 -20.54
C LYS A 193 2.64 5.10 -19.92
N MET A 194 3.56 4.78 -19.00
CA MET A 194 3.60 3.51 -18.29
C MET A 194 2.29 3.21 -17.56
N GLY A 195 1.75 4.14 -16.76
CA GLY A 195 0.49 3.90 -16.06
C GLY A 195 -0.68 3.63 -17.01
N ARG A 196 -0.71 4.27 -18.20
CA ARG A 196 -1.72 4.00 -19.24
C ARG A 196 -1.58 2.60 -19.84
N GLU A 197 -0.35 2.16 -20.12
CA GLU A 197 -0.07 0.85 -20.69
C GLU A 197 -0.37 -0.27 -19.68
N ILE A 198 0.06 -0.11 -18.44
CA ILE A 198 -0.27 -1.03 -17.33
C ILE A 198 -1.78 -1.14 -17.17
N LEU A 199 -2.49 -0.01 -17.08
CA LEU A 199 -3.94 -0.01 -16.93
C LEU A 199 -4.64 -0.71 -18.11
N ALA A 200 -4.18 -0.49 -19.35
CA ALA A 200 -4.73 -1.15 -20.52
C ALA A 200 -4.56 -2.67 -20.47
N GLU A 201 -3.37 -3.14 -20.07
CA GLU A 201 -3.10 -4.58 -19.96
C GLU A 201 -3.87 -5.24 -18.81
N LEU A 202 -4.00 -4.55 -17.67
CA LEU A 202 -4.84 -5.01 -16.57
C LEU A 202 -6.31 -5.10 -17.00
N LYS A 203 -6.85 -4.08 -17.69
CA LYS A 203 -8.24 -4.11 -18.18
C LYS A 203 -8.47 -5.26 -19.16
N LYS A 204 -7.52 -5.50 -20.07
CA LYS A 204 -7.59 -6.59 -21.05
C LYS A 204 -7.60 -7.97 -20.38
N ASN A 205 -6.74 -8.19 -19.39
CA ASN A 205 -6.62 -9.48 -18.73
C ASN A 205 -7.72 -9.73 -17.69
N PHE A 206 -8.01 -8.75 -16.85
CA PHE A 206 -8.98 -8.88 -15.77
C PHE A 206 -10.42 -8.69 -16.24
N SER A 207 -10.68 -7.94 -17.32
CA SER A 207 -12.01 -7.80 -17.92
C SER A 207 -13.10 -7.49 -16.89
N ASN A 208 -14.09 -8.39 -16.70
CA ASN A 208 -15.15 -8.28 -15.68
C ASN A 208 -14.68 -8.43 -14.22
N ARG A 209 -13.40 -8.73 -13.97
CA ARG A 209 -12.78 -8.85 -12.64
C ARG A 209 -11.97 -7.62 -12.25
N MET A 210 -12.06 -6.53 -13.01
CA MET A 210 -11.46 -5.25 -12.67
C MET A 210 -12.55 -4.20 -12.60
N PHE A 211 -12.45 -3.31 -11.61
CA PHE A 211 -13.29 -2.13 -11.57
C PHE A 211 -13.04 -1.26 -12.82
N LYS A 212 -14.12 -0.76 -13.42
CA LYS A 212 -14.06 0.28 -14.44
C LYS A 212 -13.49 1.56 -13.83
N THR A 213 -13.86 1.81 -12.58
CA THR A 213 -13.34 2.89 -11.75
C THR A 213 -11.87 2.66 -11.43
N VAL A 214 -11.09 3.74 -11.49
CA VAL A 214 -9.71 3.79 -11.02
C VAL A 214 -9.58 4.91 -10.01
N VAL A 215 -8.77 4.71 -8.97
CA VAL A 215 -8.42 5.77 -8.03
C VAL A 215 -7.20 6.50 -8.56
N ASN A 216 -7.38 7.76 -8.94
CA ASN A 216 -6.29 8.57 -9.48
C ASN A 216 -5.32 8.98 -8.37
N PHE A 217 -4.06 9.23 -8.75
CA PHE A 217 -3.13 9.91 -7.85
C PHE A 217 -3.70 11.29 -7.49
N ASN A 218 -3.85 11.55 -6.19
CA ASN A 218 -4.39 12.79 -5.68
C ASN A 218 -3.68 13.18 -4.38
N THR A 219 -3.04 14.35 -4.35
CA THR A 219 -2.33 14.85 -3.16
C THR A 219 -3.26 15.09 -1.98
N LYS A 220 -4.52 15.44 -2.25
CA LYS A 220 -5.54 15.68 -1.20
C LYS A 220 -5.85 14.44 -0.37
N LEU A 221 -5.68 13.23 -0.93
CA LEU A 221 -5.81 11.99 -0.15
C LEU A 221 -4.71 11.87 0.91
N LYS A 222 -3.49 12.30 0.58
CA LYS A 222 -2.36 12.32 1.54
C LYS A 222 -2.54 13.43 2.57
N GLU A 223 -2.99 14.61 2.13
CA GLU A 223 -3.30 15.74 3.02
C GLU A 223 -4.41 15.37 4.02
N ALA A 224 -5.50 14.76 3.55
CA ALA A 224 -6.59 14.29 4.39
C ALA A 224 -6.09 13.30 5.46
N ALA A 225 -5.32 12.28 5.06
CA ALA A 225 -4.74 11.32 6.00
C ALA A 225 -3.80 11.98 7.01
N SER A 226 -3.00 12.98 6.60
CA SER A 226 -2.10 13.71 7.51
C SER A 226 -2.84 14.60 8.52
N LEU A 227 -4.10 14.92 8.24
CA LEU A 227 -5.00 15.65 9.14
C LEU A 227 -5.96 14.72 9.89
N GLY A 228 -5.80 13.40 9.72
CA GLY A 228 -6.62 12.38 10.36
C GLY A 228 -8.09 12.44 9.96
N GLN A 229 -8.37 12.74 8.70
CA GLN A 229 -9.74 12.83 8.19
C GLN A 229 -9.89 12.00 6.91
N PRO A 230 -11.06 11.35 6.70
CA PRO A 230 -11.37 10.79 5.39
C PRO A 230 -11.54 11.91 4.37
N ILE A 231 -11.35 11.60 3.08
CA ILE A 231 -11.44 12.59 2.00
C ILE A 231 -12.83 13.24 1.90
N SER A 232 -13.88 12.56 2.36
CA SER A 232 -15.24 13.09 2.42
C SER A 232 -15.38 14.30 3.34
N GLU A 233 -14.65 14.31 4.45
CA GLU A 233 -14.65 15.42 5.42
C GLU A 233 -13.65 16.49 5.02
N TYR A 234 -12.45 16.08 4.57
CA TYR A 234 -11.39 17.01 4.20
C TYR A 234 -11.71 17.84 2.95
N ASP A 235 -12.11 17.17 1.86
CA ASP A 235 -12.52 17.85 0.62
C ASP A 235 -13.56 17.02 -0.17
N PRO A 236 -14.85 17.16 0.17
CA PRO A 236 -15.94 16.48 -0.53
C PRO A 236 -16.13 16.94 -1.99
N SER A 237 -15.47 18.00 -2.44
CA SER A 237 -15.50 18.43 -3.85
C SER A 237 -14.38 17.79 -4.69
N SER A 238 -13.40 17.17 -4.02
CA SER A 238 -12.18 16.67 -4.64
C SER A 238 -12.43 15.58 -5.68
N LYS A 239 -11.52 15.49 -6.65
CA LYS A 239 -11.52 14.36 -7.60
C LYS A 239 -11.30 13.02 -6.88
N GLY A 240 -10.52 13.01 -5.80
CA GLY A 240 -10.25 11.80 -5.01
C GLY A 240 -11.53 11.25 -4.40
N PHE A 241 -12.35 12.11 -3.78
CA PHE A 241 -13.64 11.66 -3.25
C PHE A 241 -14.59 11.19 -4.37
N LYS A 242 -14.63 11.88 -5.51
CA LYS A 242 -15.43 11.44 -6.68
C LYS A 242 -15.03 10.06 -7.20
N ASP A 243 -13.73 9.75 -7.20
CA ASP A 243 -13.24 8.43 -7.57
C ASP A 243 -13.77 7.37 -6.58
N PHE A 244 -13.75 7.65 -5.27
CA PHE A 244 -14.28 6.73 -4.25
C PHE A 244 -15.81 6.60 -4.26
N LEU A 245 -16.55 7.68 -4.55
CA LEU A 245 -18.01 7.60 -4.76
C LEU A 245 -18.35 6.71 -5.95
N SER A 246 -17.58 6.82 -7.04
CA SER A 246 -17.75 5.97 -8.24
C SER A 246 -17.41 4.51 -7.94
N LEU A 247 -16.36 4.27 -7.14
CA LEU A 247 -15.97 2.94 -6.70
C LEU A 247 -17.06 2.31 -5.81
N ALA A 248 -17.62 3.09 -4.89
CA ALA A 248 -18.74 2.66 -4.05
C ALA A 248 -19.96 2.31 -4.93
N ASP A 249 -20.34 3.15 -5.89
CA ASP A 249 -21.46 2.87 -6.81
C ASP A 249 -21.25 1.57 -7.60
N GLU A 250 -20.04 1.37 -8.13
CA GLU A 250 -19.69 0.16 -8.88
C GLU A 250 -19.70 -1.10 -8.00
N LEU A 251 -19.18 -1.00 -6.78
CA LEU A 251 -19.24 -2.07 -5.79
C LEU A 251 -20.71 -2.39 -5.44
N MET A 252 -21.53 -1.39 -5.11
CA MET A 252 -22.95 -1.57 -4.78
C MET A 252 -23.73 -2.22 -5.93
N GLY A 253 -23.41 -1.85 -7.17
CA GLY A 253 -24.04 -2.39 -8.38
C GLY A 253 -23.57 -3.79 -8.79
N THR A 254 -22.54 -4.37 -8.16
CA THR A 254 -22.06 -5.71 -8.54
C THR A 254 -22.98 -6.80 -7.99
N ASP A 255 -23.62 -7.58 -8.88
CA ASP A 255 -24.40 -8.75 -8.47
C ASP A 255 -23.46 -9.88 -8.02
N THR A 256 -23.35 -10.02 -6.70
CA THR A 256 -22.48 -10.99 -6.03
C THR A 256 -22.86 -12.43 -6.33
N LYS A 257 -24.09 -12.73 -6.78
CA LYS A 257 -24.52 -14.11 -7.07
C LYS A 257 -24.03 -14.61 -8.42
N MET A 258 -24.01 -13.77 -9.46
CA MET A 258 -23.57 -14.16 -10.81
C MET A 258 -22.05 -14.42 -10.92
N HIS A 259 -21.23 -13.67 -10.19
CA HIS A 259 -19.77 -13.72 -10.33
C HIS A 259 -19.09 -14.83 -9.49
N ARG A 260 -19.85 -15.55 -8.63
CA ARG A 260 -19.37 -16.59 -7.70
C ARG A 260 -19.00 -17.93 -8.36
N ALA A 261 -19.52 -18.25 -9.54
CA ALA A 261 -19.33 -19.56 -10.19
C ALA A 261 -18.06 -19.66 -11.07
N GLU A 262 -17.55 -18.53 -11.59
CA GLU A 262 -16.51 -18.54 -12.65
C GLU A 262 -15.06 -18.39 -12.13
N LEU A 263 -14.86 -18.05 -10.86
CA LEU A 263 -13.59 -17.47 -10.35
C LEU A 263 -12.38 -18.42 -10.41
N VAL A 264 -12.57 -19.68 -10.00
CA VAL A 264 -11.44 -20.60 -9.74
C VAL A 264 -10.77 -21.09 -11.04
N ASN A 265 -11.52 -21.16 -12.13
CA ASN A 265 -11.04 -21.67 -13.42
C ASN A 265 -10.49 -20.55 -14.33
N SER A 266 -11.03 -19.32 -14.25
CA SER A 266 -10.62 -18.23 -15.16
C SER A 266 -9.29 -17.57 -14.77
N LEU A 267 -8.98 -17.47 -13.47
CA LEU A 267 -7.76 -16.82 -13.00
C LEU A 267 -6.51 -17.62 -13.39
N GLN A 268 -6.57 -18.95 -13.30
CA GLN A 268 -5.43 -19.83 -13.57
C GLN A 268 -5.02 -19.81 -15.05
N ALA A 269 -5.98 -19.76 -15.97
CA ALA A 269 -5.71 -19.65 -17.41
C ALA A 269 -5.18 -18.26 -17.82
N LYS A 270 -5.61 -17.20 -17.13
CA LYS A 270 -5.23 -15.82 -17.42
C LYS A 270 -3.91 -15.40 -16.75
N LEU A 271 -3.54 -16.03 -15.62
CA LEU A 271 -2.31 -15.76 -14.88
C LEU A 271 -1.04 -15.95 -15.71
N GLY A 272 -0.97 -17.01 -16.53
CA GLY A 272 0.15 -17.22 -17.44
C GLY A 272 0.28 -16.13 -18.51
N VAL A 273 -0.87 -15.66 -19.02
CA VAL A 273 -0.92 -14.56 -20.01
C VAL A 273 -0.56 -13.23 -19.37
N ILE A 274 -0.99 -12.96 -18.14
CA ILE A 274 -0.65 -11.75 -17.40
C ILE A 274 0.85 -11.69 -17.13
N SER A 275 1.46 -12.80 -16.68
CA SER A 275 2.91 -12.84 -16.46
C SER A 275 3.69 -12.62 -17.75
N ALA A 276 3.32 -13.32 -18.83
CA ALA A 276 3.97 -13.14 -20.13
C ALA A 276 3.80 -11.73 -20.68
N SER A 277 2.59 -11.16 -20.59
CA SER A 277 2.32 -9.81 -21.06
C SER A 277 2.96 -8.74 -20.18
N ALA A 278 3.07 -8.96 -18.86
CA ALA A 278 3.82 -8.11 -17.96
C ALA A 278 5.31 -8.14 -18.31
N GLU A 279 5.89 -9.32 -18.56
CA GLU A 279 7.27 -9.48 -19.01
C GLU A 279 7.52 -8.81 -20.37
N GLU A 280 6.59 -8.96 -21.33
CA GLU A 280 6.63 -8.27 -22.62
C GLU A 280 6.51 -6.75 -22.48
N LEU A 281 5.56 -6.24 -21.69
CA LEU A 281 5.45 -4.80 -21.41
C LEU A 281 6.75 -4.28 -20.79
N LEU A 282 7.25 -4.97 -19.76
CA LEU A 282 8.51 -4.60 -19.09
C LEU A 282 9.69 -4.66 -20.08
N ALA A 283 9.72 -5.62 -21.01
CA ALA A 283 10.73 -5.73 -22.04
C ALA A 283 10.64 -4.63 -23.10
N THR A 284 9.44 -4.23 -23.52
CA THR A 284 9.22 -3.08 -24.44
C THR A 284 9.52 -1.72 -23.78
N LEU A 285 9.53 -1.69 -22.45
CA LEU A 285 9.94 -0.53 -21.65
C LEU A 285 11.44 -0.51 -21.35
N LYS A 286 12.18 -1.60 -21.60
CA LYS A 286 13.65 -1.57 -21.62
C LYS A 286 14.07 -0.78 -22.88
N PRO A 287 14.98 0.21 -22.76
CA PRO A 287 15.47 0.90 -23.93
C PRO A 287 16.16 -0.11 -24.85
N GLU A 288 15.75 -0.15 -26.12
CA GLU A 288 16.51 -0.88 -27.13
C GLU A 288 17.96 -0.39 -27.14
N PRO A 289 18.96 -1.28 -27.29
CA PRO A 289 20.32 -0.87 -27.55
C PRO A 289 20.33 -0.14 -28.90
N LYS A 290 20.35 1.20 -28.86
CA LYS A 290 20.36 2.00 -30.08
C LYS A 290 21.63 1.69 -30.87
N GLN A 291 21.42 1.23 -32.09
CA GLN A 291 22.45 1.16 -33.13
C GLN A 291 23.18 2.50 -33.21
N GLN A 292 24.51 2.42 -33.27
CA GLN A 292 25.41 3.53 -33.46
C GLN A 292 24.98 4.33 -34.71
N ILE A 293 24.45 5.52 -34.48
CA ILE A 293 24.35 6.55 -35.50
C ILE A 293 25.20 7.71 -34.99
N GLU A 294 26.37 7.88 -35.61
CA GLU A 294 27.12 9.12 -35.55
C GLU A 294 26.23 10.24 -36.11
N VAL A 295 26.08 11.36 -35.39
CA VAL A 295 26.23 12.75 -35.90
C VAL A 295 25.82 13.78 -34.83
N SER A 296 26.79 14.67 -34.56
CA SER A 296 26.77 16.05 -34.06
C SER A 296 26.07 16.45 -32.74
N SER A 297 26.93 16.97 -31.87
CA SER A 297 26.76 17.78 -30.66
C SER A 297 25.85 19.00 -30.82
N ASP A 298 24.78 19.08 -30.00
CA ASP A 298 24.43 20.27 -29.20
C ASP A 298 23.12 20.05 -28.40
N GLY A 299 23.14 19.05 -27.51
CA GLY A 299 22.08 18.88 -26.50
C GLY A 299 22.46 17.79 -25.50
N PRO A 300 22.08 17.94 -24.22
CA PRO A 300 22.50 17.00 -23.19
C PRO A 300 21.88 15.61 -23.42
N THR A 301 22.70 14.57 -23.19
CA THR A 301 22.36 13.16 -23.45
C THR A 301 21.26 12.64 -22.51
N PHE A 302 20.67 11.49 -22.84
CA PHE A 302 19.68 10.82 -21.99
C PHE A 302 20.25 10.43 -20.61
N GLU A 303 21.55 10.11 -20.56
CA GLU A 303 22.28 9.85 -19.30
C GLU A 303 22.42 11.12 -18.45
N GLU A 304 22.59 12.29 -19.07
CA GLU A 304 22.57 13.58 -18.38
C GLU A 304 21.16 13.94 -17.83
N LYS A 305 20.08 13.38 -18.40
CA LYS A 305 18.71 13.51 -17.88
C LYS A 305 18.39 12.57 -16.71
N LEU A 306 19.16 11.49 -16.51
CA LEU A 306 18.95 10.54 -15.41
C LEU A 306 19.37 11.13 -14.05
N ALA A 307 20.30 12.10 -14.06
CA ALA A 307 20.77 12.83 -12.87
C ALA A 307 19.67 13.70 -12.20
N ASP A 308 18.45 13.71 -12.75
CA ASP A 308 17.26 14.31 -12.15
C ASP A 308 16.45 13.40 -11.23
N PHE A 309 16.82 12.12 -11.10
CA PHE A 309 16.18 11.19 -10.17
C PHE A 309 16.87 11.17 -8.80
N TYR A 310 16.07 11.32 -7.73
CA TYR A 310 16.52 11.16 -6.33
C TYR A 310 17.03 9.73 -6.06
N GLY A 311 17.78 9.53 -4.98
CA GLY A 311 18.47 8.29 -4.61
C GLY A 311 19.99 8.39 -4.75
N VAL A 312 20.64 7.22 -4.67
CA VAL A 312 22.10 7.07 -4.77
C VAL A 312 22.48 6.51 -6.13
N HIS A 313 23.38 7.20 -6.83
CA HIS A 313 23.79 6.86 -8.19
C HIS A 313 25.31 6.87 -8.31
N GLN A 314 25.88 5.90 -9.01
CA GLN A 314 27.31 5.93 -9.35
C GLN A 314 27.50 6.66 -10.69
N ILE A 315 28.22 7.79 -10.67
CA ILE A 315 28.46 8.64 -11.84
C ILE A 315 29.95 8.98 -11.91
N ASN A 316 30.60 8.64 -13.03
CA ASN A 316 32.01 8.96 -13.30
C ASN A 316 32.98 8.53 -12.18
N GLY A 317 32.79 7.32 -11.63
CA GLY A 317 33.63 6.78 -10.55
C GLY A 317 33.43 7.46 -9.19
N LYS A 318 32.35 8.21 -9.02
CA LYS A 318 31.93 8.83 -7.75
C LYS A 318 30.49 8.45 -7.45
N VAL A 319 30.12 8.52 -6.18
CA VAL A 319 28.76 8.31 -5.71
C VAL A 319 28.06 9.66 -5.57
N LEU A 320 26.96 9.85 -6.30
CA LEU A 320 26.05 10.97 -6.17
C LEU A 320 24.88 10.56 -5.28
N PHE A 321 24.70 11.29 -4.19
CA PHE A 321 23.50 11.26 -3.37
C PHE A 321 22.57 12.38 -3.83
N SER A 322 21.29 12.09 -4.05
CA SER A 322 20.29 13.10 -4.38
C SER A 322 18.99 12.86 -3.61
N THR A 323 18.40 13.90 -3.04
CA THR A 323 17.15 13.78 -2.25
C THR A 323 16.27 15.02 -2.38
N LEU A 324 14.98 14.89 -2.02
CA LEU A 324 13.99 15.97 -2.06
C LEU A 324 13.50 16.32 -0.66
N TYR A 325 13.87 17.50 -0.18
CA TYR A 325 13.31 18.12 1.03
C TYR A 325 13.03 19.60 0.73
N PRO A 326 11.82 19.94 0.23
CA PRO A 326 11.44 21.30 -0.17
C PRO A 326 11.57 22.34 0.94
N ARG A 327 11.27 21.91 2.17
CA ARG A 327 11.20 22.76 3.36
C ARG A 327 12.42 22.66 4.28
N ALA A 328 13.37 21.78 3.99
CA ALA A 328 14.56 21.64 4.84
C ALA A 328 15.44 22.88 4.74
N GLU A 329 16.04 23.23 5.87
CA GLU A 329 17.08 24.26 5.97
C GLU A 329 18.46 23.64 5.77
N THR A 330 18.65 22.42 6.27
CA THR A 330 19.91 21.66 6.16
C THR A 330 19.64 20.20 5.84
N VAL A 331 20.45 19.63 4.94
CA VAL A 331 20.47 18.19 4.68
C VAL A 331 21.91 17.74 4.69
N LYS A 332 22.24 16.80 5.58
CA LYS A 332 23.56 16.19 5.70
C LYS A 332 23.45 14.69 5.51
N ILE A 333 24.57 14.03 5.25
CA ILE A 333 24.65 12.58 5.18
C ILE A 333 25.66 12.05 6.22
N ALA A 334 25.41 10.90 6.81
CA ALA A 334 26.32 10.25 7.73
C ALA A 334 26.36 8.75 7.44
N GLY A 335 27.55 8.17 7.36
CA GLY A 335 27.71 6.76 7.02
C GLY A 335 29.13 6.26 7.23
N ASP A 336 29.37 5.02 6.80
CA ASP A 336 30.66 4.35 6.99
C ASP A 336 31.84 5.15 6.41
N PHE A 337 31.61 5.88 5.31
CA PHE A 337 32.62 6.66 4.60
C PHE A 337 33.03 7.97 5.29
N ASN A 338 32.31 8.44 6.31
CA ASN A 338 32.66 9.64 7.08
C ASN A 338 32.68 9.39 8.59
N GLY A 339 32.73 8.13 9.01
CA GLY A 339 32.71 7.75 10.42
C GLY A 339 31.41 8.14 11.14
N TRP A 340 30.29 8.16 10.42
CA TRP A 340 28.98 8.55 10.94
C TRP A 340 28.91 9.98 11.48
N ASN A 341 29.76 10.89 10.96
CA ASN A 341 29.78 12.30 11.35
C ASN A 341 29.15 13.19 10.26
N PRO A 342 27.89 13.66 10.44
CA PRO A 342 27.18 14.44 9.42
C PRO A 342 27.82 15.80 9.13
N GLU A 343 28.61 16.36 10.06
CA GLU A 343 29.28 17.65 9.89
C GLU A 343 30.37 17.63 8.80
N LEU A 344 30.79 16.44 8.36
CA LEU A 344 31.80 16.29 7.32
C LEU A 344 31.23 16.27 5.90
N THR A 345 29.90 16.14 5.76
CA THR A 345 29.25 15.90 4.47
C THR A 345 27.85 16.50 4.44
N GLU A 346 27.82 17.83 4.36
CA GLU A 346 26.61 18.59 4.08
C GLU A 346 26.27 18.57 2.59
N MET A 347 24.98 18.38 2.27
CA MET A 347 24.48 18.35 0.89
C MET A 347 24.20 19.78 0.41
N GLU A 348 24.41 20.03 -0.88
CA GLU A 348 24.12 21.30 -1.52
C GLU A 348 22.67 21.36 -2.01
N LYS A 349 21.96 22.45 -1.75
CA LYS A 349 20.61 22.70 -2.29
C LYS A 349 20.71 23.17 -3.74
N VAL A 350 20.52 22.25 -4.68
CA VAL A 350 20.69 22.49 -6.12
C VAL A 350 19.41 22.96 -6.84
N SER A 351 18.28 23.07 -6.13
CA SER A 351 17.01 23.57 -6.70
C SER A 351 16.14 24.29 -5.68
N GLU A 352 15.45 25.35 -6.11
CA GLU A 352 14.41 26.04 -5.32
C GLU A 352 13.24 25.12 -4.92
N LYS A 353 13.06 23.99 -5.62
CA LYS A 353 12.09 22.94 -5.24
C LYS A 353 12.59 22.03 -4.11
N GLY A 354 13.79 22.31 -3.57
CA GLY A 354 14.46 21.58 -2.49
C GLY A 354 15.04 20.23 -2.88
N LYS A 355 15.63 20.16 -4.08
CA LYS A 355 16.55 19.08 -4.43
C LYS A 355 17.90 19.34 -3.76
N TRP A 356 18.41 18.33 -3.07
CA TRP A 356 19.70 18.34 -2.40
C TRP A 356 20.63 17.31 -3.03
N GLN A 357 21.91 17.64 -3.18
CA GLN A 357 22.90 16.75 -3.78
C GLN A 357 24.24 16.77 -3.05
N LEU A 358 24.92 15.63 -3.03
CA LEU A 358 26.31 15.51 -2.60
C LEU A 358 27.01 14.46 -3.45
N GLN A 359 28.23 14.75 -3.91
CA GLN A 359 29.04 13.79 -4.64
C GLN A 359 30.28 13.42 -3.84
N LEU A 360 30.49 12.13 -3.60
CA LEU A 360 31.64 11.61 -2.85
C LEU A 360 32.45 10.61 -3.70
N PRO A 361 33.79 10.71 -3.72
CA PRO A 361 34.63 9.62 -4.22
C PRO A 361 34.64 8.50 -3.20
N LEU A 362 34.11 7.33 -3.55
CA LEU A 362 34.10 6.15 -2.69
C LEU A 362 34.75 4.99 -3.42
N GLU A 363 35.52 4.19 -2.68
CA GLU A 363 36.12 2.97 -3.20
C GLU A 363 35.05 1.88 -3.38
N LYS A 364 35.38 0.85 -4.17
CA LYS A 364 34.52 -0.31 -4.34
C LYS A 364 34.22 -0.95 -2.98
N GLY A 365 32.96 -1.12 -2.65
CA GLY A 365 32.57 -1.61 -1.33
C GLY A 365 31.08 -1.51 -1.03
N THR A 366 30.70 -1.99 0.15
CA THR A 366 29.35 -1.83 0.70
C THR A 366 29.41 -0.79 1.80
N TYR A 367 28.51 0.19 1.76
CA TYR A 367 28.46 1.28 2.73
C TYR A 367 27.06 1.41 3.30
N ARG A 368 26.99 1.64 4.61
CA ARG A 368 25.77 2.04 5.31
C ARG A 368 25.76 3.55 5.52
N TYR A 369 24.59 4.17 5.42
CA TYR A 369 24.41 5.59 5.65
C TYR A 369 22.97 5.97 6.06
N ARG A 370 22.82 7.17 6.60
CA ARG A 370 21.55 7.85 6.91
C ARG A 370 21.63 9.32 6.50
N LEU A 371 20.47 9.92 6.29
CA LEU A 371 20.33 11.36 6.10
C LEU A 371 20.09 12.02 7.46
N VAL A 372 20.60 13.24 7.62
CA VAL A 372 20.32 14.11 8.76
C VAL A 372 19.67 15.38 8.22
N VAL A 373 18.35 15.47 8.34
CA VAL A 373 17.54 16.57 7.82
C VAL A 373 17.13 17.45 8.98
N ASP A 374 17.57 18.71 9.01
CA ASP A 374 17.30 19.65 10.11
C ASP A 374 17.62 19.06 11.50
N GLY A 375 18.73 18.31 11.57
CA GLY A 375 19.20 17.64 12.80
C GLY A 375 18.52 16.29 13.11
N GLN A 376 17.51 15.88 12.35
CA GLN A 376 16.80 14.62 12.54
C GLN A 376 17.40 13.50 11.68
N TRP A 377 17.74 12.38 12.34
CA TRP A 377 18.30 11.20 11.68
C TRP A 377 17.21 10.36 11.02
N GLN A 378 17.36 10.09 9.74
CA GLN A 378 16.38 9.31 8.99
C GLN A 378 17.03 8.45 7.92
N GLN A 379 16.33 7.40 7.53
CA GLN A 379 16.68 6.62 6.36
C GLN A 379 16.57 7.49 5.10
N ASP A 380 17.35 7.17 4.07
CA ASP A 380 17.10 7.71 2.74
C ASP A 380 15.80 7.11 2.18
N PRO A 381 14.73 7.92 1.99
CA PRO A 381 13.44 7.42 1.51
C PRO A 381 13.50 7.01 0.03
N TYR A 382 14.59 7.32 -0.67
CA TYR A 382 14.81 6.99 -2.07
C TYR A 382 15.78 5.81 -2.25
N ASN A 383 16.20 5.16 -1.15
CA ASN A 383 17.04 3.96 -1.20
C ASN A 383 16.30 2.75 -0.60
N GLU A 384 16.09 1.73 -1.42
CA GLU A 384 15.35 0.51 -1.06
C GLU A 384 16.21 -0.48 -0.27
N LEU A 385 17.54 -0.40 -0.42
CA LEU A 385 18.47 -1.28 0.26
C LEU A 385 18.69 -0.78 1.68
N THR A 386 18.41 -1.65 2.66
CA THR A 386 18.49 -1.30 4.08
C THR A 386 19.01 -2.46 4.94
N GLU A 387 19.56 -2.11 6.10
CA GLU A 387 20.07 -3.05 7.09
C GLU A 387 19.78 -2.53 8.51
N ILE A 388 19.31 -3.41 9.41
CA ILE A 388 19.06 -3.07 10.82
C ILE A 388 20.39 -2.83 11.52
N ASN A 389 20.52 -1.70 12.21
CA ASN A 389 21.71 -1.37 12.99
C ASN A 389 21.62 -1.91 14.43
N PRO A 390 22.73 -1.92 15.19
CA PRO A 390 22.76 -2.46 16.56
C PRO A 390 21.80 -1.80 17.55
N PHE A 391 21.23 -0.64 17.22
CA PHE A 391 20.30 0.11 18.04
C PHE A 391 18.83 -0.11 17.63
N GLY A 392 18.57 -0.99 16.65
CA GLY A 392 17.22 -1.33 16.17
C GLY A 392 16.68 -0.44 15.05
N ASP A 393 17.44 0.58 14.63
CA ASP A 393 17.08 1.49 13.54
C ASP A 393 17.54 0.96 12.17
N MET A 394 16.93 1.44 11.09
CA MET A 394 17.30 1.08 9.72
C MET A 394 18.36 2.03 9.14
N ASN A 395 19.48 1.46 8.70
CA ASN A 395 20.47 2.14 7.87
C ASN A 395 20.15 1.89 6.39
N SER A 396 20.39 2.90 5.54
CA SER A 396 20.36 2.74 4.09
C SER A 396 21.68 2.11 3.63
N VAL A 397 21.63 1.20 2.66
CA VAL A 397 22.81 0.44 2.18
C VAL A 397 23.05 0.77 0.72
N MET A 398 24.30 0.96 0.33
CA MET A 398 24.68 1.11 -1.07
C MET A 398 25.88 0.24 -1.41
N TYR A 399 25.95 -0.16 -2.68
CA TYR A 399 27.07 -0.87 -3.26
C TYR A 399 27.77 0.04 -4.25
N VAL A 400 29.09 0.14 -4.14
CA VAL A 400 29.97 0.84 -5.08
C VAL A 400 30.73 -0.24 -5.84
N ASP A 401 30.64 -0.22 -7.17
CA ASP A 401 31.10 -1.30 -8.07
C ASP A 401 32.51 -1.10 -8.61
#